data_AF-A0A0M3K6H8-F1
#
_entry.id   AF-A0A0M3K6H8-F1
#
_cell.length_a   1.000
_cell.length_b   1.000
_cell.length_c   1.000
_cell.angle_alpha   90.00
_cell.angle_beta   90.00
_cell.angle_gamma   90.00
#
_symmetry.space_group_name_H-M   'P 1'
#
loop_
_entity.id
_entity.type
_entity.pdbx_description
1 polymer ?
#
loop_
_entity_poly.entity_id
_entity_poly.type
_entity_poly.pdbx_seq_one_letter_code
_entity_poly.pdbx_strand_id
1 'polypeptide(L)'
;MVYAGHNRFLINQTLNITMQQHRACSCRDCALEGPLPECDGGQVIGPSCTCECSNQMQKTDCKGVNKYWNEDTCTCGCQITHCPRGTIINRSKCACDGLMRRPHDGVNFRLDVSKLPRLRTYVRARPGA
;
A
#
# COMPACT_ATOMS: atom_id res chain seq x y z
N MET A 1 27.08 12.17 -27.77
CA MET A 1 26.54 12.53 -26.44
C MET A 1 27.61 13.28 -25.68
N VAL A 2 27.28 14.37 -24.99
CA VAL A 2 28.25 15.17 -24.21
C VAL A 2 27.80 15.18 -22.76
N TYR A 3 28.69 14.83 -21.83
CA TYR A 3 28.39 14.86 -20.40
C TYR A 3 28.38 16.32 -19.91
N ALA A 4 27.28 16.73 -19.26
CA ALA A 4 27.05 18.12 -18.83
C ALA A 4 27.34 18.33 -17.32
N GLY A 5 27.81 17.30 -16.62
CA GLY A 5 27.96 17.32 -15.15
C GLY A 5 26.65 17.01 -14.41
N HIS A 6 26.74 16.74 -13.10
CA HIS A 6 25.59 16.43 -12.23
C HIS A 6 24.66 15.33 -12.77
N ASN A 7 25.22 14.25 -13.31
CA ASN A 7 24.47 13.13 -13.92
C ASN A 7 23.54 13.54 -15.09
N ARG A 8 23.83 14.68 -15.75
CA ARG A 8 23.10 15.13 -16.93
C ARG A 8 23.91 14.89 -18.19
N PHE A 9 23.23 14.43 -19.22
CA PHE A 9 23.81 14.22 -20.55
C PHE A 9 23.08 15.10 -21.55
N LEU A 10 23.85 15.83 -22.35
CA LEU A 10 23.36 16.59 -23.49
C LEU A 10 23.43 15.71 -24.73
N ILE A 11 22.26 15.50 -25.33
CA ILE A 11 22.14 14.87 -26.63
C ILE A 11 22.15 16.02 -27.64
N ASN A 12 23.35 16.33 -28.17
CA ASN A 12 23.58 17.40 -29.13
C ASN A 12 23.39 16.98 -30.60
N GLN A 13 22.81 15.81 -30.83
CA GLN A 13 22.63 15.20 -32.14
C GLN A 13 21.28 14.48 -32.20
N THR A 14 20.63 14.46 -33.36
CA THR A 14 19.40 13.68 -33.52
C THR A 14 19.74 12.19 -33.47
N LEU A 15 19.11 11.46 -32.55
CA LEU A 15 19.25 10.00 -32.44
C LEU A 15 17.97 9.35 -32.97
N ASN A 16 18.11 8.45 -33.94
CA ASN A 16 17.02 7.57 -34.33
C ASN A 16 16.93 6.42 -33.32
N ILE A 17 15.92 6.47 -32.46
CA ILE A 17 15.64 5.43 -31.48
C ILE A 17 14.41 4.67 -31.95
N THR A 18 14.54 3.36 -32.13
CA THR A 18 13.40 2.49 -32.42
C THR A 18 12.66 2.17 -31.14
N MET A 19 11.35 2.41 -31.12
CA MET A 19 10.49 2.10 -29.98
C MET A 19 9.37 1.17 -30.44
N GLN A 20 9.13 0.11 -29.68
CA GLN A 20 8.03 -0.81 -29.96
C GLN A 20 6.71 -0.18 -29.51
N GLN A 21 5.72 -0.17 -30.40
CA GLN A 21 4.37 0.31 -30.09
C GLN A 21 3.38 -0.85 -30.17
N HIS A 22 2.77 -1.20 -29.05
CA HIS A 22 1.70 -2.20 -29.01
C HIS A 22 0.40 -1.55 -29.50
N ARG A 23 -0.20 -2.12 -30.55
CA ARG A 23 -1.48 -1.62 -31.12
C ARG A 23 -2.72 -2.32 -30.55
N ALA A 24 -2.54 -3.52 -30.04
CA ALA A 24 -3.59 -4.31 -29.39
C ALA A 24 -2.94 -5.29 -28.41
N CYS A 25 -3.71 -5.72 -27.42
CA CYS A 25 -3.37 -6.79 -26.50
C CYS A 25 -4.49 -7.83 -26.55
N SER A 26 -4.14 -9.11 -26.53
CA SER A 26 -5.09 -10.20 -26.35
C SER A 26 -4.72 -11.01 -25.11
N CYS A 27 -5.71 -11.66 -24.51
CA CYS A 27 -5.44 -12.72 -23.54
C CYS A 27 -4.65 -13.81 -24.26
N ARG A 28 -3.59 -14.31 -23.61
CA ARG A 28 -2.81 -15.42 -24.13
C ARG A 28 -3.50 -16.73 -23.75
N ASP A 29 -3.80 -17.56 -24.73
CA ASP A 29 -4.40 -18.87 -24.50
C ASP A 29 -3.32 -19.88 -24.11
N CYS A 30 -3.08 -20.00 -22.81
CA CYS A 30 -2.08 -20.92 -22.25
C CYS A 30 -2.43 -22.41 -22.44
N ALA A 31 -3.68 -22.72 -22.80
CA ALA A 31 -4.13 -24.08 -23.12
C ALA A 31 -3.45 -24.68 -24.36
N LEU A 32 -2.85 -23.85 -25.22
CA LEU A 32 -2.17 -24.30 -26.43
C LEU A 32 -0.73 -24.78 -26.18
N GLU A 33 -0.11 -24.40 -25.06
CA GLU A 33 1.30 -24.71 -24.76
C GLU A 33 1.47 -25.91 -23.79
N GLY A 34 0.39 -26.43 -23.21
CA GLY A 34 0.45 -27.62 -22.35
C GLY A 34 -0.73 -27.75 -21.39
N PRO A 35 -0.65 -28.70 -20.43
CA PRO A 35 -1.62 -28.79 -19.34
C PRO A 35 -1.61 -27.49 -18.53
N LEU A 36 -2.79 -26.89 -18.34
CA LEU A 36 -2.96 -25.72 -17.50
C LEU A 36 -2.57 -26.08 -16.05
N PRO A 37 -1.67 -25.32 -15.41
CA PRO A 37 -1.38 -25.53 -14.01
C PRO A 37 -2.61 -25.18 -13.16
N GLU A 38 -2.93 -26.05 -12.21
CA GLU A 38 -3.99 -25.79 -11.23
C GLU A 38 -3.44 -24.80 -10.20
N CYS A 39 -3.90 -23.54 -10.28
CA CYS A 39 -3.42 -22.49 -9.39
C CYS A 39 -4.20 -22.50 -8.07
N ASP A 40 -3.47 -22.44 -6.96
CA ASP A 40 -4.04 -22.41 -5.62
C ASP A 40 -4.66 -21.04 -5.28
N GLY A 41 -5.43 -21.00 -4.20
CA GLY A 41 -6.29 -19.88 -3.83
C GLY A 41 -5.61 -18.50 -3.80
N GLY A 42 -5.91 -17.66 -4.79
CA GLY A 42 -5.43 -16.27 -4.90
C GLY A 42 -4.44 -16.02 -6.05
N GLN A 43 -3.94 -17.09 -6.66
CA GLN A 43 -3.11 -17.06 -7.85
C GLN A 43 -3.98 -17.09 -9.12
N VAL A 44 -3.48 -16.47 -10.18
CA VAL A 44 -4.08 -16.42 -11.51
C VAL A 44 -3.02 -16.77 -12.55
N ILE A 45 -3.45 -17.31 -13.69
CA ILE A 45 -2.53 -17.61 -14.78
C ILE A 45 -2.02 -16.30 -15.37
N GLY A 46 -0.71 -16.07 -15.23
CA GLY A 46 -0.03 -14.89 -15.73
C GLY A 46 0.22 -14.95 -17.24
N PRO A 47 0.79 -13.86 -17.82
CA PRO A 47 1.14 -13.79 -19.24
C PRO A 47 2.22 -14.81 -19.66
N SER A 48 2.99 -15.30 -18.67
CA SER A 48 3.98 -16.36 -18.82
C SER A 48 3.38 -17.77 -18.74
N CYS A 49 2.06 -17.89 -18.64
CA CYS A 49 1.35 -19.16 -18.45
C CYS A 49 1.74 -19.93 -17.18
N THR A 50 2.25 -19.21 -16.19
CA THR A 50 2.57 -19.69 -14.84
C THR A 50 1.56 -19.14 -13.84
N CYS A 51 1.34 -19.85 -12.73
CA CYS A 51 0.54 -19.32 -11.64
C CYS A 51 1.28 -18.15 -10.98
N GLU A 52 0.65 -16.99 -10.99
CA GLU A 52 1.18 -15.77 -10.42
C GLU A 52 0.15 -15.13 -9.49
N CYS A 53 0.60 -14.46 -8.45
CA CYS A 53 -0.30 -13.75 -7.55
C CYS A 53 -1.03 -12.60 -8.25
N SER A 54 -2.36 -12.59 -8.14
CA SER A 54 -3.23 -11.56 -8.72
C SER A 54 -2.92 -10.14 -8.18
N ASN A 55 -2.43 -10.05 -6.95
CA ASN A 55 -2.08 -8.81 -6.27
C ASN A 55 -0.62 -8.37 -6.55
N GLN A 56 -0.24 -8.30 -7.83
CA GLN A 56 1.10 -7.83 -8.23
C GLN A 56 1.44 -6.44 -7.67
N MET A 57 0.45 -5.55 -7.51
CA MET A 57 0.66 -4.23 -6.89
C MET A 57 1.14 -4.35 -5.44
N GLN A 58 0.58 -5.28 -4.66
CA GLN A 58 1.02 -5.53 -3.28
C GLN A 58 2.42 -6.16 -3.26
N LYS A 59 2.75 -7.00 -4.24
CA LYS A 59 4.10 -7.55 -4.42
C LYS A 59 5.12 -6.46 -4.70
N THR A 60 4.80 -5.49 -5.56
CA THR A 60 5.68 -4.35 -5.83
C THR A 60 5.84 -3.43 -4.62
N ASP A 61 4.77 -3.25 -3.84
CA ASP A 61 4.77 -2.45 -2.61
C ASP A 61 5.42 -3.18 -1.43
N CYS A 62 5.52 -4.51 -1.49
CA CYS A 62 6.22 -5.35 -0.52
C CYS A 62 7.75 -5.28 -0.70
N LYS A 63 8.28 -4.07 -0.73
CA LYS A 63 9.70 -3.78 -0.79
C LYS A 63 10.08 -2.96 0.43
N GLY A 64 11.10 -3.40 1.16
CA GLY A 64 11.55 -2.72 2.38
C GLY A 64 12.35 -3.63 3.30
N VAL A 65 12.93 -3.02 4.33
CA VAL A 65 13.73 -3.74 5.33
C VAL A 65 12.82 -4.72 6.09
N ASN A 66 13.25 -5.97 6.19
CA ASN A 66 12.55 -7.06 6.88
C ASN A 66 11.15 -7.41 6.32
N LYS A 67 10.83 -7.01 5.09
CA LYS A 67 9.65 -7.49 4.35
C LYS A 67 10.03 -8.68 3.49
N TYR A 68 9.17 -9.69 3.41
CA TYR A 68 9.31 -10.77 2.44
C TYR A 68 7.98 -11.04 1.78
N TRP A 69 8.02 -11.40 0.51
CA TRP A 69 6.84 -11.80 -0.24
C TRP A 69 6.71 -13.33 -0.18
N ASN A 70 5.53 -13.82 0.17
CA ASN A 70 5.21 -15.23 0.05
C ASN A 70 4.40 -15.45 -1.24
N GLU A 71 4.96 -16.22 -2.19
CA GLU A 71 4.33 -16.53 -3.47
C GLU A 71 3.17 -17.53 -3.31
N ASP A 72 3.23 -18.42 -2.31
CA ASP A 72 2.22 -19.46 -2.10
C ASP A 72 0.94 -18.85 -1.54
N THR A 73 1.07 -17.93 -0.59
CA THR A 73 -0.09 -17.26 0.03
C THR A 73 -0.41 -15.92 -0.60
N CYS A 74 0.41 -15.44 -1.53
CA CYS A 74 0.28 -14.12 -2.16
C CYS A 74 0.19 -12.98 -1.13
N THR A 75 0.99 -13.03 -0.07
CA THR A 75 0.96 -12.03 1.01
C THR A 75 2.34 -11.49 1.34
N CYS A 76 2.40 -10.20 1.68
CA CYS A 76 3.58 -9.58 2.24
C CYS A 76 3.68 -9.89 3.75
N GLY A 77 4.76 -10.55 4.16
CA GLY A 77 5.09 -10.84 5.56
C GLY A 77 6.21 -9.95 6.09
N CYS A 78 6.34 -9.90 7.42
CA CYS A 78 7.49 -9.31 8.11
C CYS A 78 8.36 -10.42 8.69
N GLN A 79 9.68 -10.36 8.50
CA GLN A 79 10.63 -11.28 9.13
C GLN A 79 10.72 -11.09 10.66
N ILE A 80 10.35 -9.92 11.16
CA ILE A 80 10.34 -9.64 12.61
C ILE A 80 9.12 -10.32 13.24
N THR A 81 9.37 -11.34 14.05
CA THR A 81 8.36 -12.03 14.87
C THR A 81 8.27 -11.45 16.29
N HIS A 82 9.36 -10.90 16.81
CA HIS A 82 9.43 -10.35 18.16
C HIS A 82 10.10 -8.99 18.19
N CYS A 83 9.44 -8.04 18.85
CA CYS A 83 10.01 -6.73 19.13
C CYS A 83 10.49 -6.64 20.58
N PRO A 84 11.68 -6.08 20.83
CA PRO A 84 12.17 -5.90 22.18
C PRO A 84 11.34 -4.84 22.93
N ARG A 85 11.21 -5.02 24.26
CA ARG A 85 10.68 -4.04 25.23
C ARG A 85 9.20 -3.63 25.07
N GLY A 86 8.30 -4.57 24.79
CA GLY A 86 6.85 -4.32 24.83
C GLY A 86 6.34 -3.37 23.75
N THR A 87 7.10 -3.21 22.67
CA THR A 87 6.72 -2.44 21.48
C THR A 87 5.91 -3.32 20.52
N ILE A 88 5.01 -2.72 19.74
CA ILE A 88 4.10 -3.45 18.85
C ILE A 88 4.65 -3.42 17.42
N ILE A 89 4.61 -4.56 16.74
CA ILE A 89 5.02 -4.66 15.33
C ILE A 89 4.02 -3.88 14.47
N ASN A 90 4.49 -2.83 13.82
CA ASN A 90 3.74 -2.17 12.79
C ASN A 90 3.86 -2.95 11.48
N ARG A 91 2.83 -3.72 11.13
CA ARG A 91 2.80 -4.58 9.92
C ARG A 91 3.04 -3.82 8.62
N SER A 92 2.69 -2.52 8.56
CA SER A 92 2.89 -1.71 7.35
C SER A 92 4.36 -1.35 7.10
N LYS A 93 5.12 -1.14 8.18
CA LYS A 93 6.53 -0.73 8.12
C LYS A 93 7.50 -1.87 8.45
N CYS A 94 6.99 -3.02 8.90
CA CYS A 94 7.78 -4.10 9.51
C CYS A 94 8.81 -3.56 10.50
N ALA A 95 8.36 -2.64 11.34
CA ALA A 95 9.17 -1.95 12.34
C ALA A 95 8.50 -2.06 13.70
N CYS A 96 9.33 -2.09 14.74
CA CYS A 96 8.88 -2.05 16.12
C CYS A 96 8.56 -0.60 16.48
N ASP A 97 7.27 -0.23 16.44
CA ASP A 97 6.85 1.07 16.92
C ASP A 97 6.61 0.95 18.43
N GLY A 98 7.38 1.73 19.19
CA GLY A 98 7.09 1.92 20.59
C GLY A 98 5.77 2.65 20.72
N LEU A 99 4.79 2.04 21.38
CA LEU A 99 3.81 2.82 22.10
C LEU A 99 4.65 3.66 23.08
N MET A 100 4.93 4.91 22.72
CA MET A 100 5.15 5.94 23.72
C MET A 100 3.89 5.89 24.58
N ARG A 101 3.94 5.11 25.67
CA ARG A 101 3.23 5.47 26.89
C ARG A 101 3.72 6.88 27.17
N ARG A 102 2.98 7.87 26.66
CA ARG A 102 3.00 9.21 27.23
C ARG A 102 2.92 8.96 28.74
N PRO A 103 3.80 9.56 29.55
CA PRO A 103 3.58 9.58 30.98
C PRO A 103 2.13 9.99 31.19
N HIS A 104 1.43 9.21 32.00
CA HIS A 104 0.11 9.57 32.49
C HIS A 104 0.28 10.84 33.33
N ASP A 105 0.45 12.00 32.69
CA ASP A 105 0.12 13.26 33.31
C ASP A 105 -1.41 13.27 33.36
N GLY A 106 -1.92 12.97 34.55
CA GLY A 106 -3.34 12.93 34.87
C GLY A 106 -3.99 14.28 34.65
N VAL A 107 -4.38 14.57 33.41
CA VAL A 107 -5.33 15.63 33.13
C VAL A 107 -6.72 15.01 33.27
N ASN A 108 -7.32 15.24 34.42
CA ASN A 108 -8.73 14.99 34.69
C ASN A 108 -9.57 15.67 33.59
N PHE A 109 -10.09 14.91 32.63
CA PHE A 109 -11.19 15.36 31.76
C PHE A 109 -12.49 15.38 32.57
N ARG A 110 -12.57 16.23 33.59
CA ARG A 110 -13.86 16.78 34.01
C ARG A 110 -14.14 17.93 33.05
N LEU A 111 -14.97 17.66 32.05
CA LEU A 111 -15.60 18.69 31.25
C LEU A 111 -16.34 19.63 32.20
N ASP A 112 -15.81 20.85 32.37
CA ASP A 112 -16.47 21.91 33.12
C ASP A 112 -17.70 22.37 32.33
N VAL A 113 -18.85 21.77 32.67
CA VAL A 113 -20.16 21.99 32.04
C VAL A 113 -20.58 23.46 32.09
N SER A 114 -19.94 24.26 32.97
CA SER A 114 -20.12 25.71 33.09
C SER A 114 -19.66 26.50 31.86
N LYS A 115 -18.79 25.92 31.02
CA LYS A 115 -18.26 26.56 29.80
C LYS A 115 -18.99 26.15 28.52
N LEU A 116 -19.99 25.29 28.60
CA LEU A 116 -20.78 24.93 27.42
C LEU A 116 -21.73 26.08 27.07
N PRO A 117 -21.75 26.54 25.81
CA PRO A 117 -22.71 27.54 25.37
C PRO A 117 -24.13 26.98 25.51
N ARG A 118 -24.99 27.70 26.25
CA ARG A 118 -26.40 27.31 26.40
C ARG A 118 -27.08 27.39 25.04
N LEU A 119 -27.56 26.25 24.55
CA LEU A 119 -28.40 26.16 23.36
C LEU A 119 -29.66 27.01 23.60
N ARG A 120 -29.79 28.12 22.85
CA ARG A 120 -31.05 28.86 22.75
C ARG A 120 -32.03 28.00 21.96
N THR A 121 -33.00 27.42 22.65
CA THR A 121 -34.15 26.81 22.01
C THR A 121 -34.95 27.90 21.31
N TYR A 122 -34.93 27.89 19.98
CA TYR A 122 -35.86 28.69 19.19
C TYR A 122 -37.25 28.07 19.36
N VAL A 123 -38.09 28.73 20.16
CA VAL A 123 -39.52 28.42 20.21
C VAL A 123 -40.13 28.86 18.89
N ARG A 124 -40.45 27.90 18.01
CA ARG A 124 -41.28 28.15 16.84
C ARG A 124 -42.69 28.49 17.34
N ALA A 125 -43.07 29.76 17.25
CA ALA A 125 -44.45 30.18 17.41
C ALA A 125 -45.33 29.40 16.42
N ARG A 126 -46.35 28.70 16.94
CA ARG A 126 -47.44 28.15 16.11
C ARG A 126 -48.31 29.33 15.63
N PRO A 127 -48.65 29.43 14.34
CA PRO A 127 -49.73 30.30 13.89
C PRO A 127 -51.06 29.74 14.43
N GLY A 128 -51.91 30.66 14.90
CA GLY A 128 -53.17 30.38 15.57
C GLY A 128 -54.24 29.71 14.71
N ALA A 129 -55.21 29.15 15.42
CA ALA A 129 -56.60 29.00 15.02
C ALA A 129 -57.43 29.78 16.04
#